data_AF-A0A316HE74-F1
#
_entry.id   AF-A0A316HE74-F1
#
_cell.length_a   1.000
_cell.length_b   1.000
_cell.length_c   1.000
_cell.angle_alpha   90.00
_cell.angle_beta   90.00
_cell.angle_gamma   90.00
#
_symmetry.space_group_name_H-M   'P 1'
#
loop_
_entity.id
_entity.type
_entity.pdbx_description
1 polymer ?
#
loop_
_entity_poly.entity_id
_entity_poly.type
_entity_poly.pdbx_seq_one_letter_code
_entity_poly.pdbx_strand_id
1 'polypeptide(L)'
;MLWIPATPAAPHASYTGTTYKPTVTATWSAVAYAASYQLLVALAVLWSTVALAKTVHYHYTDPQGTVLAKTDASGHILVRSDYRPYGRPVQAQGALPAGPGYTGHVNDPDTGLVYMQARYYYPEACMLSVDPVAPVPGDVFGFNR
;
A
#
# COMPACT_ATOMS: atom_id res chain seq x y z
N MET A 1 -101.03 27.60 7.07
CA MET A 1 -100.69 28.34 5.84
C MET A 1 -99.30 28.96 6.06
N LEU A 2 -98.39 28.64 5.16
CA LEU A 2 -96.93 28.71 5.29
C LEU A 2 -96.41 30.14 5.02
N TRP A 3 -95.54 30.68 5.87
CA TRP A 3 -94.68 31.84 5.55
C TRP A 3 -93.31 31.64 6.20
N ILE A 4 -92.29 31.44 5.37
CA ILE A 4 -90.88 31.23 5.76
C ILE A 4 -90.12 32.54 5.50
N PRO A 5 -89.54 33.21 6.52
CA PRO A 5 -88.56 34.26 6.28
C PRO A 5 -87.16 33.68 6.03
N ALA A 6 -86.46 34.29 5.06
CA ALA A 6 -85.23 33.84 4.43
C ALA A 6 -84.03 33.66 5.39
N THR A 7 -83.26 32.60 5.15
CA THR A 7 -81.94 32.34 5.72
C THR A 7 -80.91 33.35 5.17
N PRO A 8 -80.16 34.09 6.02
CA PRO A 8 -79.10 34.96 5.55
C PRO A 8 -77.93 34.15 4.95
N ALA A 9 -77.42 34.63 3.81
CA ALA A 9 -76.42 33.99 2.97
C ALA A 9 -75.07 33.75 3.66
N ALA A 10 -74.42 32.64 3.29
CA ALA A 10 -73.06 32.32 3.72
C ALA A 10 -72.07 33.40 3.27
N PRO A 11 -71.13 33.84 4.13
CA PRO A 11 -70.11 34.78 3.73
C PRO A 11 -69.20 34.13 2.67
N HIS A 12 -69.10 34.77 1.51
CA HIS A 12 -68.09 34.45 0.50
C HIS A 12 -66.70 34.58 1.12
N ALA A 13 -66.00 33.44 1.29
CA ALA A 13 -64.63 33.42 1.75
C ALA A 13 -63.74 34.12 0.71
N SER A 14 -63.46 35.39 0.94
CA SER A 14 -62.53 36.18 0.14
C SER A 14 -61.13 35.74 0.53
N TYR A 15 -60.41 35.06 -0.37
CA TYR A 15 -58.99 34.74 -0.21
C TYR A 15 -58.20 36.06 -0.15
N THR A 16 -58.02 36.58 1.06
CA THR A 16 -57.13 37.71 1.33
C THR A 16 -55.76 37.12 1.65
N GLY A 17 -54.85 37.25 0.69
CA GLY A 17 -53.49 36.73 0.80
C GLY A 17 -52.82 37.22 2.08
N THR A 18 -52.50 36.29 2.97
CA THR A 18 -51.37 36.44 3.88
C THR A 18 -50.53 35.19 3.74
N THR A 19 -49.31 35.43 3.28
CA THR A 19 -48.26 34.46 2.97
C THR A 19 -48.13 33.40 4.07
N TYR A 20 -48.33 32.12 3.72
CA TYR A 20 -47.81 31.02 4.52
C TYR A 20 -46.28 31.12 4.51
N LYS A 21 -45.68 31.66 5.57
CA LYS A 21 -44.23 31.57 5.81
C LYS A 21 -44.01 30.32 6.66
N PRO A 22 -43.56 29.18 6.08
CA PRO A 22 -43.05 28.11 6.90
C PRO A 22 -41.75 28.64 7.51
N THR A 23 -41.83 29.14 8.74
CA THR A 23 -40.63 29.47 9.51
C THR A 23 -40.11 28.14 10.05
N VAL A 24 -39.54 27.32 9.19
CA VAL A 24 -38.73 26.18 9.63
C VAL A 24 -37.36 26.74 9.98
N THR A 25 -37.29 27.54 11.05
CA THR A 25 -36.00 27.86 11.65
C THR A 25 -35.65 26.67 12.52
N ALA A 26 -35.09 25.64 11.89
CA ALA A 26 -34.41 24.56 12.59
C ALA A 26 -33.21 25.18 13.33
N THR A 27 -33.46 25.69 14.52
CA THR A 27 -32.41 26.08 15.44
C THR A 27 -31.89 24.78 16.02
N TRP A 28 -30.75 24.33 15.52
CA TRP A 28 -30.02 23.23 16.13
C TRP A 28 -29.89 23.51 17.62
N SER A 29 -30.34 22.59 18.45
CA SER A 29 -30.22 22.73 19.90
C SER A 29 -28.73 22.78 20.28
N ALA A 30 -28.40 23.41 21.41
CA ALA A 30 -27.03 23.41 21.92
C ALA A 30 -26.45 21.98 22.07
N VAL A 31 -27.34 21.01 22.34
CA VAL A 31 -27.02 19.58 22.41
C VAL A 31 -26.63 19.02 21.03
N ALA A 32 -27.30 19.44 19.96
CA ALA A 32 -26.97 19.03 18.60
C ALA A 32 -25.60 19.58 18.14
N TYR A 33 -25.26 20.82 18.53
CA TYR A 33 -23.93 21.37 18.30
C TYR A 33 -22.87 20.63 19.12
N ALA A 34 -23.11 20.36 20.40
CA ALA A 34 -22.18 19.58 21.22
C ALA A 34 -21.92 18.19 20.63
N ALA A 35 -22.97 17.51 20.14
CA ALA A 35 -22.86 16.21 19.48
C ALA A 35 -22.07 16.27 18.16
N SER A 36 -22.26 17.33 17.36
CA SER A 36 -21.50 17.50 16.11
C SER A 36 -20.03 17.82 16.36
N TYR A 37 -19.69 18.62 17.38
CA TYR A 37 -18.31 18.82 17.80
C TYR A 37 -17.67 17.53 18.30
N GLN A 38 -18.39 16.72 19.08
CA GLN A 38 -17.87 15.42 19.53
C GLN A 38 -17.67 14.43 18.37
N LEU A 39 -18.56 14.42 17.39
CA LEU A 39 -18.39 13.62 16.17
C LEU A 39 -17.16 14.08 15.37
N LEU A 40 -16.97 15.38 15.19
CA LEU A 40 -15.82 15.94 14.48
C LEU A 40 -14.50 15.65 15.20
N VAL A 41 -14.49 15.74 16.52
CA VAL A 41 -13.32 15.37 17.35
C VAL A 41 -13.06 13.87 17.25
N ALA A 42 -14.08 13.02 17.34
CA ALA A 42 -13.93 11.58 17.23
C ALA A 42 -13.40 11.16 15.83
N LEU A 43 -13.87 11.81 14.77
CA LEU A 43 -13.36 11.61 13.42
C LEU A 43 -11.90 12.10 13.31
N ALA A 44 -11.56 13.29 13.82
CA ALA A 44 -10.18 13.77 13.81
C ALA A 44 -9.22 12.83 14.58
N VAL A 45 -9.68 12.23 15.69
CA VAL A 45 -8.93 11.22 16.45
C VAL A 45 -8.80 9.91 15.66
N LEU A 46 -9.87 9.47 14.98
CA LEU A 46 -9.81 8.27 14.13
C LEU A 46 -8.80 8.43 12.97
N TRP A 47 -8.73 9.62 12.38
CA TRP A 47 -7.83 9.91 11.26
C TRP A 47 -6.37 10.10 11.70
N SER A 48 -6.11 10.45 12.96
CA SER A 48 -4.77 10.64 13.50
C SER A 48 -4.11 9.36 14.05
N THR A 49 -4.84 8.24 14.11
CA THR A 49 -4.35 6.96 14.68
C THR A 49 -3.77 5.98 13.66
N VAL A 50 -3.47 6.41 12.43
CA VAL A 50 -2.71 5.56 11.49
C VAL A 50 -1.25 5.48 11.95
N ALA A 51 -0.95 4.50 12.79
CA ALA A 51 0.42 4.13 13.11
C ALA A 51 1.05 3.43 11.90
N LEU A 52 2.12 4.00 11.35
CA LEU A 52 2.93 3.37 10.30
C LEU A 52 3.76 2.26 10.95
N ALA A 53 3.33 1.00 10.79
CA ALA A 53 4.13 -0.16 11.19
C ALA A 53 5.35 -0.26 10.25
N LYS A 54 6.54 -0.03 10.79
CA LYS A 54 7.81 -0.15 10.06
C LYS A 54 8.46 -1.49 10.38
N THR A 55 8.52 -2.38 9.40
CA THR A 55 9.27 -3.64 9.51
C THR A 55 10.71 -3.42 9.09
N VAL A 56 11.65 -3.84 9.94
CA VAL A 56 13.09 -3.77 9.66
C VAL A 56 13.63 -5.19 9.52
N HIS A 57 14.39 -5.42 8.45
CA HIS A 57 15.12 -6.66 8.23
C HIS A 57 16.62 -6.38 8.16
N TYR A 58 17.41 -7.24 8.78
CA TYR A 58 18.86 -7.20 8.69
C TYR A 58 19.36 -8.36 7.84
N HIS A 59 20.27 -8.06 6.92
CA HIS A 59 20.91 -9.04 6.05
C HIS A 59 22.34 -9.26 6.51
N TYR A 60 22.69 -10.53 6.72
CA TYR A 60 24.06 -10.95 7.02
C TYR A 60 24.69 -11.44 5.74
N THR A 61 25.80 -10.81 5.36
CA THR A 61 26.45 -11.08 4.08
C THR A 61 27.87 -11.60 4.25
N ASP A 62 28.33 -12.35 3.25
CA ASP A 62 29.75 -12.65 3.07
C ASP A 62 30.53 -11.41 2.54
N PRO A 63 31.87 -11.49 2.38
CA PRO A 63 32.67 -10.39 1.86
C PRO A 63 32.35 -9.96 0.42
N GLN A 64 31.72 -10.83 -0.39
CA GLN A 64 31.27 -10.50 -1.75
C GLN A 64 29.84 -9.92 -1.76
N GLY A 65 29.18 -9.86 -0.60
CA GLY A 65 27.81 -9.34 -0.45
C GLY A 65 26.72 -10.40 -0.58
N THR A 66 27.05 -11.70 -0.65
CA THR A 66 26.05 -12.78 -0.69
C THR A 66 25.29 -12.85 0.61
N VAL A 67 23.96 -12.79 0.57
CA VAL A 67 23.11 -12.85 1.77
C VAL A 67 22.99 -14.29 2.28
N LEU A 68 23.57 -14.56 3.45
CA LEU A 68 23.55 -15.88 4.09
C LEU A 68 22.43 -16.02 5.13
N ALA A 69 21.98 -14.92 5.72
CA ALA A 69 20.86 -14.92 6.65
C ALA A 69 20.09 -13.60 6.62
N LYS A 70 18.80 -13.67 6.96
CA LYS A 70 17.93 -12.52 7.18
C LYS A 70 17.31 -12.61 8.57
N THR A 71 17.42 -11.56 9.38
CA THR A 71 16.74 -11.49 10.70
C THR A 71 15.73 -10.36 10.76
N ASP A 72 14.82 -10.44 11.72
CA ASP A 72 13.98 -9.32 12.11
C ASP A 72 14.69 -8.36 13.08
N ALA A 73 13.96 -7.32 13.51
CA ALA A 73 14.44 -6.32 14.45
C ALA A 73 14.80 -6.88 15.85
N SER A 74 14.25 -8.03 16.23
CA SER A 74 14.54 -8.72 17.49
C SER A 74 15.74 -9.69 17.40
N GLY A 75 16.33 -9.83 16.21
CA GLY A 75 17.46 -10.74 15.96
C GLY A 75 17.03 -12.18 15.67
N HIS A 76 15.73 -12.43 15.53
CA HIS A 76 15.24 -13.76 15.16
C HIS A 76 15.49 -14.04 13.67
N ILE A 77 16.00 -15.23 13.37
CA ILE A 77 16.39 -15.64 12.02
C ILE A 77 15.14 -16.03 11.23
N LEU A 78 14.85 -15.25 10.20
CA LEU A 78 13.72 -15.47 9.29
C LEU A 78 14.08 -16.45 8.18
N VAL A 79 15.28 -16.31 7.62
CA VAL A 79 15.75 -17.12 6.48
C VAL A 79 17.25 -17.36 6.63
N ARG A 80 17.70 -18.57 6.28
CA ARG A 80 19.10 -18.91 6.03
C ARG A 80 19.25 -19.43 4.61
N SER A 81 20.31 -19.02 3.93
CA SER A 81 20.62 -19.41 2.56
C SER A 81 22.08 -19.81 2.47
N ASP A 82 22.35 -20.99 1.94
CA ASP A 82 23.71 -21.42 1.61
C ASP A 82 23.86 -21.53 0.09
N TYR A 83 25.04 -21.14 -0.40
CA TYR A 83 25.36 -21.13 -1.82
C TYR A 83 26.65 -21.92 -2.05
N ARG A 84 26.66 -22.71 -3.12
CA ARG A 84 27.87 -23.32 -3.69
C ARG A 84 28.68 -22.26 -4.43
N PRO A 85 29.95 -22.55 -4.80
CA PRO A 85 30.66 -21.72 -5.78
C PRO A 85 29.78 -21.45 -7.00
N TYR A 86 29.83 -20.22 -7.52
CA TYR A 86 28.96 -19.72 -8.61
C TYR A 86 27.48 -19.51 -8.24
N GLY A 87 27.13 -19.47 -6.95
CA GLY A 87 25.83 -18.98 -6.50
C GLY A 87 24.68 -19.99 -6.63
N ARG A 88 24.99 -21.27 -6.86
CA ARG A 88 23.96 -22.33 -6.86
C ARG A 88 23.48 -22.57 -5.42
N PRO A 89 22.19 -22.36 -5.11
CA PRO A 89 21.68 -22.56 -3.77
C PRO A 89 21.76 -24.04 -3.36
N VAL A 90 22.03 -24.29 -2.08
CA VAL A 90 22.00 -25.64 -1.53
C VAL A 90 20.54 -26.02 -1.28
N GLN A 91 20.07 -27.11 -1.92
CA GLN A 91 18.65 -27.52 -1.89
C GLN A 91 18.09 -27.80 -0.49
N ALA A 92 18.94 -27.98 0.52
CA ALA A 92 18.51 -28.24 1.89
C ALA A 92 17.71 -27.08 2.51
N GLN A 93 17.80 -25.85 1.96
CA GLN A 93 17.11 -24.67 2.48
C GLN A 93 15.77 -24.32 1.78
N GLY A 94 15.29 -25.13 0.83
CA GLY A 94 14.03 -24.88 0.13
C GLY A 94 14.15 -23.93 -1.06
N ALA A 95 13.04 -23.28 -1.43
CA ALA A 95 13.00 -22.34 -2.56
C ALA A 95 13.86 -21.09 -2.29
N LEU A 96 14.47 -20.52 -3.34
CA LEU A 96 15.23 -19.28 -3.22
C LEU A 96 14.35 -18.17 -2.63
N PRO A 97 14.83 -17.43 -1.61
CA PRO A 97 14.09 -16.29 -1.12
C PRO A 97 14.04 -15.19 -2.20
N ALA A 98 12.85 -14.64 -2.41
CA ALA A 98 12.67 -13.45 -3.23
C ALA A 98 13.44 -12.27 -2.63
N GLY A 99 14.16 -11.53 -3.47
CA GLY A 99 14.97 -10.37 -3.06
C GLY A 99 16.48 -10.64 -3.11
N PRO A 100 17.28 -9.84 -2.39
CA PRO A 100 18.75 -9.92 -2.44
C PRO A 100 19.28 -11.27 -1.98
N GLY A 101 20.18 -11.85 -2.77
CA GLY A 101 20.79 -13.15 -2.53
C GLY A 101 22.26 -13.19 -2.91
N TYR A 102 22.59 -13.94 -3.97
CA TYR A 102 23.98 -14.12 -4.41
C TYR A 102 24.61 -12.79 -4.82
N THR A 103 25.78 -12.48 -4.25
CA THR A 103 26.53 -11.22 -4.43
C THR A 103 25.69 -9.95 -4.27
N GLY A 104 24.63 -10.02 -3.46
CA GLY A 104 23.73 -8.89 -3.20
C GLY A 104 22.73 -8.58 -4.33
N HIS A 105 22.69 -9.38 -5.39
CA HIS A 105 21.76 -9.20 -6.50
C HIS A 105 20.41 -9.87 -6.23
N VAL A 106 19.38 -9.45 -6.97
CA VAL A 106 18.01 -9.92 -6.75
C VAL A 106 17.84 -11.30 -7.38
N ASN A 107 17.44 -12.28 -6.57
CA ASN A 107 17.04 -13.60 -7.06
C ASN A 107 15.62 -13.54 -7.59
N ASP A 108 15.40 -14.19 -8.73
CA ASP A 108 14.09 -14.56 -9.23
C ASP A 108 13.79 -16.02 -8.81
N PRO A 109 12.90 -16.26 -7.84
CA PRO A 109 12.61 -17.59 -7.33
C PRO A 109 11.87 -18.48 -8.35
N ASP A 110 11.18 -17.89 -9.32
CA ASP A 110 10.37 -18.64 -10.30
C ASP A 110 11.24 -19.24 -11.40
N THR A 111 12.30 -18.53 -11.80
CA THR A 111 13.23 -18.96 -12.85
C THR A 111 14.57 -19.49 -12.32
N GLY A 112 14.91 -19.19 -11.06
CA GLY A 112 16.22 -19.50 -10.48
C GLY A 112 17.35 -18.61 -11.01
N LEU A 113 17.03 -17.51 -11.69
CA LEU A 113 17.98 -16.56 -12.22
C LEU A 113 18.32 -15.47 -11.20
N VAL A 114 19.49 -14.84 -11.37
CA VAL A 114 19.92 -13.70 -10.57
C VAL A 114 20.02 -12.46 -11.46
N TYR A 115 19.27 -11.42 -11.13
CA TYR A 115 19.29 -10.16 -11.87
C TYR A 115 20.41 -9.25 -11.39
N MET A 116 21.46 -9.12 -12.21
CA MET A 116 22.66 -8.32 -11.92
C MET A 116 22.61 -6.94 -12.60
N GLN A 117 21.43 -6.29 -12.56
CA GLN A 117 21.14 -4.96 -13.12
C GLN A 117 21.18 -4.84 -14.64
N ALA A 118 22.25 -5.28 -15.30
CA ALA A 118 22.38 -5.21 -16.76
C ALA A 118 22.08 -6.55 -17.44
N ARG A 119 22.30 -7.67 -16.73
CA ARG A 119 22.20 -9.01 -17.29
C ARG A 119 21.60 -9.98 -16.26
N TYR A 120 20.98 -11.04 -16.77
CA TYR A 120 20.58 -12.18 -15.96
C TYR A 120 21.71 -13.20 -15.90
N TYR A 121 21.99 -13.68 -14.70
CA TYR A 121 22.98 -14.70 -14.41
C TYR A 121 22.29 -16.02 -14.08
N TYR A 122 22.75 -17.12 -14.68
CA TYR A 122 22.31 -18.47 -14.37
C TYR A 122 23.42 -19.26 -13.67
N PRO A 123 23.23 -19.66 -12.39
CA PRO A 123 24.26 -20.32 -11.60
C PRO A 123 24.83 -21.62 -12.16
N GLU A 124 24.08 -22.33 -13.01
CA GLU A 124 24.52 -23.61 -13.60
C GLU A 124 25.33 -23.41 -14.89
N ALA A 125 25.38 -22.20 -15.45
CA ALA A 125 26.13 -21.90 -16.66
C ALA A 125 26.92 -20.60 -16.52
N CYS A 126 26.31 -19.47 -16.87
CA CYS A 126 26.92 -18.15 -16.90
C CYS A 126 25.84 -17.07 -17.16
N MET A 127 26.27 -15.90 -17.64
CA MET A 127 25.37 -14.83 -18.08
C MET A 127 24.55 -15.28 -19.29
N LEU A 128 23.26 -14.95 -19.30
CA LEU A 128 22.35 -15.31 -20.39
C LEU A 128 22.49 -14.43 -21.63
N SER A 129 23.22 -13.32 -21.53
CA SER A 129 23.44 -12.39 -22.63
C SER A 129 24.86 -11.86 -22.66
N VAL A 130 25.28 -11.49 -23.87
CA VAL A 130 26.57 -10.85 -24.15
C VAL A 130 26.70 -9.55 -23.39
N ASP A 131 27.92 -9.24 -22.94
CA ASP A 131 28.21 -7.93 -22.34
C ASP A 131 27.88 -6.78 -23.32
N PRO A 132 26.99 -5.84 -22.94
CA PRO A 132 26.67 -4.69 -23.79
C PRO A 132 27.86 -3.75 -24.00
N VAL A 133 28.88 -3.77 -23.14
CA VAL A 133 30.11 -2.99 -23.30
C VAL A 133 31.02 -3.74 -24.28
N ALA A 134 31.49 -3.08 -25.35
CA ALA A 134 32.39 -3.68 -26.33
C ALA A 134 33.84 -3.82 -25.78
N PRO A 135 34.65 -4.80 -26.24
CA PRO A 135 36.03 -4.92 -25.81
C PRO A 135 36.84 -3.71 -26.28
N VAL A 136 37.74 -3.23 -25.43
CA VAL A 136 38.62 -2.11 -25.73
C VAL A 136 40.07 -2.61 -25.75
N PRO A 137 40.94 -2.10 -26.66
CA PRO A 137 42.35 -2.46 -26.65
C PRO A 137 42.98 -2.25 -25.26
N GLY A 138 43.67 -3.27 -24.74
CA GLY A 138 44.30 -3.24 -23.42
C GLY A 138 43.47 -3.85 -22.29
N ASP A 139 42.18 -4.12 -22.49
CA ASP A 139 41.37 -4.88 -21.53
C ASP A 139 41.37 -6.37 -21.90
N VAL A 140 42.08 -7.17 -21.10
CA VAL A 140 42.17 -8.63 -21.28
C VAL A 140 40.94 -9.39 -20.79
N PHE A 141 40.07 -8.76 -20.00
CA PHE A 141 38.89 -9.42 -19.40
C PHE A 141 37.63 -9.24 -20.25
N GLY A 142 37.53 -8.18 -21.06
CA GLY A 142 36.36 -7.87 -21.90
C GLY A 142 36.09 -8.80 -23.10
N PHE A 143 36.97 -9.78 -23.35
CA PHE A 143 36.84 -10.74 -24.45
C PHE A 143 35.89 -11.91 -24.15
N ASN A 144 35.74 -12.30 -22.89
CA ASN A 144 34.78 -13.35 -22.50
C ASN A 144 33.41 -12.72 -22.29
N ARG A 145 32.48 -12.99 -23.21
CA ARG A 145 31.20 -12.30 -23.31
C ARG A 145 30.10 -13.23 -23.78
#